data_AF-A0AAW9M8R3-F1
#
_entry.id   AF-A0AAW9M8R3-F1
#
_cell.length_a   1.000
_cell.length_b   1.000
_cell.length_c   1.000
_cell.angle_alpha   90.00
_cell.angle_beta   90.00
_cell.angle_gamma   90.00
#
_symmetry.space_group_name_H-M   'P 1'
#
loop_
_entity.id
_entity.type
_entity.pdbx_description
1 polymer ?
#
loop_
_entity_poly.entity_id
_entity_poly.type
_entity_poly.pdbx_seq_one_letter_code
_entity_poly.pdbx_strand_id
1 'polypeptide(L)'
;MIKVNIIIALYYPQYYTKVRKTILSVFSNFDYFLVFVDNSGKMIPDIEADSKVRWLPGSNLAGEFSAWDEGYSYLNEQYDIRENDVIVFINDTFCHHRFFTRYDEALYKKVLLECHDNCVYGELNSTGEYFGINDLNFSSWISSYIFLGTKNSIDKIIPLNKVPSISVENAVIIEKNLILGKVNIPTFTKTLNSHLTNWLFPKDGKGWYRARDVTQSALHFKLNAIINEKLLTFSILDNNMMLANIYNSKISRIYNSARNKLYLVCKQNNLIR
;
A
#
# COMPACT_ATOMS: atom_id res chain seq x y z
N MET A 1 23.98 -8.40 9.92
CA MET A 1 23.17 -8.68 8.72
C MET A 1 21.84 -7.99 8.94
N ILE A 2 21.32 -7.22 7.97
CA ILE A 2 20.01 -6.54 8.12
C ILE A 2 18.94 -7.63 8.07
N LYS A 3 18.12 -7.71 9.12
CA LYS A 3 16.95 -8.58 9.15
C LYS A 3 15.76 -7.86 8.52
N VAL A 4 15.04 -8.54 7.64
CA VAL A 4 13.93 -7.98 6.87
C VAL A 4 12.65 -8.78 7.16
N ASN A 5 11.70 -8.16 7.84
CA ASN A 5 10.42 -8.76 8.17
C ASN A 5 9.37 -8.28 7.14
N ILE A 6 8.79 -9.20 6.40
CA ILE A 6 7.96 -8.91 5.23
C ILE A 6 6.54 -9.36 5.53
N ILE A 7 5.58 -8.42 5.47
CA ILE A 7 4.16 -8.67 5.68
C ILE A 7 3.44 -8.49 4.35
N ILE A 8 2.67 -9.50 3.95
CA ILE A 8 2.00 -9.56 2.66
C ILE A 8 0.51 -9.72 2.87
N ALA A 9 -0.25 -8.71 2.44
CA ALA A 9 -1.70 -8.82 2.32
C ALA A 9 -2.05 -9.54 1.01
N LEU A 10 -2.58 -10.77 1.11
CA LEU A 10 -3.07 -11.53 -0.03
C LEU A 10 -4.60 -11.56 -0.02
N TYR A 11 -5.23 -11.18 -1.13
CA TYR A 11 -6.68 -11.29 -1.33
C TYR A 11 -7.04 -12.18 -2.54
N TYR A 12 -6.20 -12.24 -3.56
CA TYR A 12 -6.45 -13.00 -4.78
C TYR A 12 -5.62 -14.29 -4.81
N PRO A 13 -6.24 -15.48 -4.62
CA PRO A 13 -5.53 -16.77 -4.65
C PRO A 13 -4.67 -16.98 -5.90
N GLN A 14 -5.15 -16.56 -7.06
CA GLN A 14 -4.42 -16.69 -8.32
C GLN A 14 -3.14 -15.84 -8.40
N TYR A 15 -2.95 -14.86 -7.50
CA TYR A 15 -1.76 -14.01 -7.47
C TYR A 15 -0.61 -14.61 -6.68
N TYR A 16 -0.89 -15.54 -5.76
CA TYR A 16 0.04 -16.09 -4.79
C TYR A 16 1.35 -16.58 -5.40
N THR A 17 1.30 -17.45 -6.42
CA THR A 17 2.50 -18.06 -7.01
C THR A 17 3.48 -17.03 -7.54
N LYS A 18 2.98 -16.00 -8.24
CA LYS A 18 3.81 -14.91 -8.78
C LYS A 18 4.34 -14.02 -7.65
N VAL A 19 3.50 -13.70 -6.67
CA VAL A 19 3.88 -12.90 -5.49
C VAL A 19 5.02 -13.58 -4.75
N ARG A 20 4.87 -14.85 -4.35
CA ARG A 20 5.90 -15.61 -3.62
C ARG A 20 7.20 -15.67 -4.41
N LYS A 21 7.14 -16.01 -5.70
CA LYS A 21 8.35 -16.05 -6.56
C LYS A 21 9.06 -14.69 -6.62
N THR A 22 8.31 -13.61 -6.77
CA THR A 22 8.87 -12.26 -6.90
C THR A 22 9.52 -11.81 -5.59
N ILE A 23 8.88 -12.08 -4.45
CA ILE A 23 9.42 -11.77 -3.13
C ILE A 23 10.70 -12.55 -2.88
N LEU A 24 10.71 -13.87 -3.10
CA LEU A 24 11.93 -14.66 -2.94
C LEU A 24 13.08 -14.14 -3.82
N SER A 25 12.79 -13.62 -5.02
CA SER A 25 13.79 -13.00 -5.91
C SER A 25 14.35 -11.66 -5.36
N VAL A 26 13.49 -10.83 -4.78
CA VAL A 26 13.89 -9.54 -4.19
C VAL A 26 14.68 -9.73 -2.91
N PHE A 27 14.27 -10.67 -2.06
CA PHE A 27 14.78 -10.80 -0.69
C PHE A 27 15.77 -11.96 -0.47
N SER A 28 16.13 -12.72 -1.52
CA SER A 28 16.98 -13.92 -1.43
C SER A 28 18.31 -13.75 -0.70
N ASN A 29 18.86 -12.53 -0.69
CA ASN A 29 20.19 -12.22 -0.15
C ASN A 29 20.13 -11.54 1.23
N PHE A 30 18.95 -11.45 1.83
CA PHE A 30 18.74 -10.89 3.15
C PHE A 30 18.37 -12.00 4.12
N ASP A 31 18.64 -11.79 5.41
CA ASP A 31 17.99 -12.59 6.43
C ASP A 31 16.55 -12.10 6.55
N TYR A 32 15.60 -12.87 6.04
CA TYR A 32 14.20 -12.45 6.00
C TYR A 32 13.28 -13.38 6.79
N PHE A 33 12.17 -12.81 7.23
CA PHE A 33 11.02 -13.52 7.75
C PHE A 33 9.76 -13.06 7.01
N LEU A 34 8.85 -13.99 6.72
CA LEU A 34 7.72 -13.78 5.83
C LEU A 34 6.41 -14.08 6.54
N VAL A 35 5.48 -13.12 6.50
CA VAL A 35 4.12 -13.29 6.99
C VAL A 35 3.16 -13.05 5.84
N PHE A 36 2.47 -14.11 5.42
CA PHE A 36 1.31 -14.02 4.55
C PHE A 36 0.05 -13.85 5.39
N VAL A 37 -0.74 -12.83 5.08
CA VAL A 37 -2.05 -12.59 5.70
C VAL A 37 -3.13 -12.83 4.65
N ASP A 38 -3.95 -13.86 4.87
CA ASP A 38 -5.01 -14.27 3.96
C ASP A 38 -6.28 -13.44 4.20
N ASN A 39 -6.43 -12.36 3.44
CA ASN A 39 -7.63 -11.52 3.42
C ASN A 39 -8.79 -12.12 2.59
N SER A 40 -8.61 -13.30 1.99
CA SER A 40 -9.65 -13.97 1.21
C SER A 40 -10.38 -15.07 2.00
N GLY A 41 -9.72 -15.61 3.03
CA GLY A 41 -10.16 -16.79 3.80
C GLY A 41 -10.08 -18.10 3.02
N LYS A 42 -9.22 -18.19 1.98
CA LYS A 42 -9.17 -19.32 1.02
C LYS A 42 -7.75 -19.77 0.65
N MET A 43 -6.71 -19.18 1.23
CA MET A 43 -5.32 -19.35 0.80
C MET A 43 -4.40 -19.97 1.83
N ILE A 44 -4.79 -20.01 3.11
CA ILE A 44 -3.95 -20.63 4.14
C ILE A 44 -3.72 -22.10 3.77
N PRO A 45 -2.48 -22.53 3.52
CA PRO A 45 -2.18 -23.91 3.22
C PRO A 45 -2.27 -24.77 4.48
N ASP A 46 -2.63 -26.04 4.32
CA ASP A 46 -2.66 -27.00 5.43
C ASP A 46 -1.26 -27.21 6.04
N ILE A 47 -0.21 -27.10 5.22
CA ILE A 47 1.19 -27.28 5.63
C ILE A 47 2.07 -26.22 4.96
N GLU A 48 2.80 -25.43 5.75
CA GLU A 48 3.91 -24.59 5.30
C GLU A 48 5.22 -25.16 5.85
N ALA A 49 6.07 -25.65 4.95
CA ALA A 49 7.31 -26.32 5.31
C ALA A 49 8.46 -25.33 5.63
N ASP A 50 8.38 -24.10 5.13
CA ASP A 50 9.43 -23.10 5.36
C ASP A 50 9.27 -22.45 6.73
N SER A 51 10.20 -22.74 7.64
CA SER A 51 10.22 -22.17 8.99
C SER A 51 10.26 -20.64 9.03
N LYS A 52 10.71 -19.97 7.95
CA LYS A 52 10.74 -18.51 7.82
C LYS A 52 9.42 -17.92 7.32
N VAL A 53 8.44 -18.76 7.02
CA VAL A 53 7.14 -18.36 6.50
C VAL A 53 6.04 -18.65 7.52
N ARG A 54 5.14 -17.70 7.70
CA ARG A 54 3.94 -17.83 8.52
C ARG A 54 2.72 -17.39 7.73
N TRP A 55 1.59 -18.00 8.05
CA TRP A 55 0.29 -17.69 7.49
C TRP A 55 -0.64 -17.27 8.62
N LEU A 56 -1.37 -16.19 8.41
CA LEU A 56 -2.36 -15.67 9.34
C LEU A 56 -3.70 -15.49 8.62
N PRO A 57 -4.83 -15.75 9.29
CA PRO A 57 -6.13 -15.30 8.79
C PRO A 57 -6.19 -13.77 8.89
N GLY A 58 -6.61 -13.12 7.80
CA GLY A 58 -6.84 -11.69 7.77
C GLY A 58 -8.31 -11.34 7.97
N SER A 59 -8.61 -10.25 8.70
CA SER A 59 -10.00 -9.81 8.88
C SER A 59 -10.59 -9.16 7.62
N ASN A 60 -9.71 -8.63 6.76
CA ASN A 60 -10.06 -7.82 5.58
C ASN A 60 -10.99 -6.63 5.91
N LEU A 61 -11.00 -6.11 7.15
CA LEU A 61 -11.85 -4.99 7.55
C LEU A 61 -11.50 -3.68 6.82
N ALA A 62 -10.23 -3.50 6.44
CA ALA A 62 -9.73 -2.30 5.76
C ALA A 62 -8.82 -2.65 4.57
N GLY A 63 -9.09 -3.78 3.91
CA GLY A 63 -8.27 -4.27 2.81
C GLY A 63 -6.85 -4.61 3.25
N GLU A 64 -5.86 -4.18 2.48
CA GLU A 64 -4.45 -4.45 2.76
C GLU A 64 -3.99 -3.87 4.11
N PHE A 65 -4.58 -2.76 4.56
CA PHE A 65 -4.15 -2.06 5.77
C PHE A 65 -4.44 -2.84 7.05
N SER A 66 -5.61 -3.49 7.16
CA SER A 66 -5.92 -4.34 8.32
C SER A 66 -5.02 -5.59 8.33
N ALA A 67 -4.76 -6.19 7.16
CA ALA A 67 -3.83 -7.32 7.06
C ALA A 67 -2.42 -6.95 7.51
N TRP A 68 -1.95 -5.75 7.14
CA TRP A 68 -0.64 -5.27 7.56
C TRP A 68 -0.56 -5.02 9.06
N ASP A 69 -1.60 -4.43 9.66
CA ASP A 69 -1.67 -4.24 11.12
C ASP A 69 -1.67 -5.58 11.86
N GLU A 70 -2.44 -6.56 11.38
CA GLU A 70 -2.51 -7.92 11.94
C GLU A 70 -1.16 -8.65 11.83
N GLY A 71 -0.54 -8.59 10.65
CA GLY A 71 0.78 -9.18 10.44
C GLY A 71 1.88 -8.50 11.25
N TYR A 72 1.81 -7.17 11.42
CA TYR A 72 2.73 -6.42 12.26
C TYR A 72 2.59 -6.77 13.74
N SER A 73 1.34 -6.85 14.22
CA SER A 73 1.04 -7.22 15.61
C SER A 73 1.56 -8.62 15.93
N TYR A 74 1.28 -9.60 15.06
CA TYR A 74 1.82 -10.96 15.19
C TYR A 74 3.35 -10.97 15.25
N LEU A 75 4.00 -10.23 14.36
CA LEU A 75 5.45 -10.12 14.31
C LEU A 75 6.03 -9.55 15.61
N ASN A 76 5.44 -8.48 16.13
CA ASN A 76 5.90 -7.79 17.33
C ASN A 76 5.61 -8.59 18.62
N GLU A 77 4.57 -9.43 18.63
CA GLU A 77 4.22 -10.29 19.78
C GLU A 77 5.02 -11.59 19.82
N GLN A 78 5.27 -12.21 18.67
CA GLN A 78 5.84 -13.57 18.60
C GLN A 78 7.35 -13.59 18.39
N TYR A 79 7.95 -12.48 17.97
CA TYR A 79 9.36 -12.41 17.62
C TYR A 79 10.04 -11.21 18.25
N ASP A 80 11.29 -11.39 18.65
CA ASP A 80 12.17 -10.29 19.04
C ASP A 80 12.65 -9.56 17.77
N ILE A 81 11.93 -8.49 17.42
CA ILE A 81 12.25 -7.62 16.28
C ILE A 81 12.91 -6.36 16.82
N ARG A 82 14.12 -6.10 16.32
CA ARG A 82 14.94 -4.97 16.78
C ARG A 82 14.51 -3.68 16.12
N GLU A 83 14.77 -2.55 16.77
CA GLU A 83 14.42 -1.21 16.28
C GLU A 83 14.95 -0.91 14.87
N ASN A 84 16.14 -1.43 14.55
CA ASN A 84 16.80 -1.26 13.25
C ASN A 84 16.48 -2.36 12.22
N ASP A 85 15.67 -3.36 12.58
CA ASP A 85 15.18 -4.33 11.59
C ASP A 85 14.26 -3.61 10.60
N VAL A 86 14.28 -4.05 9.34
CA VAL A 86 13.44 -3.45 8.30
C VAL A 86 12.11 -4.17 8.25
N ILE A 87 11.03 -3.41 8.23
CA ILE A 87 9.67 -3.91 8.05
C ILE A 87 9.21 -3.53 6.64
N VAL A 88 8.74 -4.50 5.88
CA VAL A 88 8.27 -4.33 4.50
C VAL A 88 6.81 -4.73 4.41
N PHE A 89 5.98 -3.84 3.89
CA PHE A 89 4.56 -4.09 3.66
C PHE A 89 4.30 -4.22 2.16
N ILE A 90 3.62 -5.28 1.76
CA ILE A 90 3.35 -5.61 0.36
C ILE A 90 1.87 -5.99 0.20
N ASN A 91 1.20 -5.49 -0.83
CA ASN A 91 -0.09 -6.03 -1.26
C ASN A 91 0.09 -7.00 -2.45
N ASP A 92 -0.84 -7.92 -2.66
CA ASP A 92 -0.74 -8.92 -3.73
C ASP A 92 -0.76 -8.37 -5.16
N THR A 93 -1.19 -7.13 -5.37
CA THR A 93 -1.29 -6.51 -6.69
C THR A 93 0.04 -5.91 -7.19
N PHE A 94 1.06 -5.78 -6.32
CA PHE A 94 2.31 -5.08 -6.61
C PHE A 94 3.06 -5.57 -7.87
N CYS A 95 2.91 -6.85 -8.23
CA CYS A 95 3.54 -7.45 -9.41
C CYS A 95 2.54 -7.85 -10.49
N HIS A 96 1.25 -7.57 -10.31
CA HIS A 96 0.19 -7.92 -11.26
C HIS A 96 -0.41 -6.69 -11.94
N HIS A 97 -0.50 -5.55 -11.25
CA HIS A 97 -1.06 -4.32 -11.79
C HIS A 97 0.00 -3.35 -12.34
N ARG A 98 1.22 -3.85 -12.57
CA ARG A 98 2.33 -3.16 -13.25
C ARG A 98 3.35 -4.17 -13.78
N PHE A 99 4.24 -3.71 -14.66
CA PHE A 99 5.47 -4.45 -14.95
C PHE A 99 6.45 -4.31 -13.78
N PHE A 100 6.67 -5.41 -13.05
CA PHE A 100 7.71 -5.50 -12.03
C PHE A 100 8.92 -6.23 -12.62
N THR A 101 10.02 -5.52 -12.79
CA THR A 101 11.20 -5.98 -13.53
C THR A 101 12.41 -6.18 -12.64
N ARG A 102 13.51 -6.72 -13.19
CA ARG A 102 14.80 -6.80 -12.50
C ARG A 102 15.34 -5.44 -12.05
N TYR A 103 15.00 -4.37 -12.78
CA TYR A 103 15.40 -3.03 -12.36
C TYR A 103 14.66 -2.59 -11.10
N ASP A 104 13.38 -2.96 -10.96
CA ASP A 104 12.65 -2.75 -9.71
C ASP A 104 13.28 -3.53 -8.57
N GLU A 105 13.55 -4.83 -8.79
CA GLU A 105 14.24 -5.65 -7.78
C GLU A 105 15.56 -4.99 -7.30
N ALA A 106 16.36 -4.46 -8.22
CA ALA A 106 17.60 -3.76 -7.87
C ALA A 106 17.37 -2.48 -7.06
N LEU A 107 16.33 -1.70 -7.38
CA LEU A 107 15.97 -0.49 -6.63
C LEU A 107 15.50 -0.84 -5.21
N TYR A 108 14.64 -1.85 -5.04
CA TYR A 108 14.20 -2.29 -3.71
C TYR A 108 15.36 -2.86 -2.90
N LYS A 109 16.25 -3.66 -3.50
CA LYS A 109 17.48 -4.16 -2.85
C LYS A 109 18.37 -3.02 -2.38
N LYS A 110 18.56 -1.99 -3.21
CA LYS A 110 19.33 -0.79 -2.83
C LYS A 110 18.70 -0.09 -1.63
N VAL A 111 17.39 0.15 -1.67
CA VAL A 111 16.67 0.83 -0.59
C VAL A 111 16.74 0.04 0.73
N LEU A 112 16.67 -1.29 0.70
CA LEU A 112 16.83 -2.12 1.90
C LEU A 112 18.20 -1.95 2.57
N LEU A 113 19.25 -1.75 1.77
CA LEU A 113 20.62 -1.54 2.26
C LEU A 113 20.86 -0.12 2.79
N GLU A 114 20.10 0.85 2.30
CA GLU A 114 20.20 2.28 2.66
C GLU A 114 19.13 2.73 3.65
N CYS A 115 18.26 1.81 4.08
CA CYS A 115 17.16 2.08 5.01
C CYS A 115 17.70 2.54 6.36
N HIS A 116 17.16 3.65 6.86
CA HIS A 116 17.55 4.23 8.14
C HIS A 116 16.34 4.81 8.86
N ASP A 117 16.53 5.11 10.14
CA ASP A 117 15.50 5.67 11.02
C ASP A 117 14.98 7.03 10.56
N ASN A 118 13.74 7.33 10.96
CA ASN A 118 12.98 8.53 10.59
C ASN A 118 12.76 8.67 9.08
N CYS A 119 12.73 7.56 8.35
CA CYS A 119 12.44 7.53 6.93
C CYS A 119 11.51 6.36 6.59
N VAL A 120 10.53 6.63 5.75
CA VAL A 120 9.70 5.60 5.11
C VAL A 120 9.84 5.69 3.60
N TYR A 121 10.08 4.55 2.98
CA TYR A 121 10.35 4.41 1.56
C TYR A 121 9.16 3.77 0.85
N GLY A 122 8.75 4.34 -0.27
CA GLY A 122 7.69 3.77 -1.10
C GLY A 122 7.72 4.33 -2.52
N GLU A 123 6.86 3.81 -3.39
CA GLU A 123 6.57 4.49 -4.65
C GLU A 123 5.69 5.70 -4.39
N LEU A 124 6.12 6.89 -4.82
CA LEU A 124 5.33 8.11 -4.67
C LEU A 124 4.46 8.37 -5.90
N ASN A 125 3.16 8.47 -5.66
CA ASN A 125 2.17 8.95 -6.61
C ASN A 125 1.90 10.44 -6.38
N SER A 126 1.45 11.14 -7.42
CA SER A 126 1.14 12.58 -7.36
C SER A 126 0.03 12.93 -8.34
N THR A 127 -0.76 13.95 -8.01
CA THR A 127 -1.71 14.59 -8.92
C THR A 127 -1.06 15.72 -9.75
N GLY A 128 0.18 16.11 -9.42
CA GLY A 128 0.82 17.31 -9.96
C GLY A 128 0.42 18.61 -9.24
N GLU A 129 -0.48 18.55 -8.26
CA GLU A 129 -0.96 19.68 -7.48
C GLU A 129 -0.69 19.45 -5.98
N TYR A 130 -0.62 20.54 -5.21
CA TYR A 130 -0.64 20.44 -3.75
C TYR A 130 -2.04 20.11 -3.25
N PHE A 131 -2.09 19.27 -2.24
CA PHE A 131 -3.30 18.93 -1.50
C PHE A 131 -2.94 18.71 -0.04
N GLY A 132 -3.93 18.63 0.83
CA GLY A 132 -3.68 18.53 2.27
C GLY A 132 -4.73 17.72 3.03
N ILE A 133 -4.30 17.33 4.22
CA ILE A 133 -5.10 16.69 5.28
C ILE A 133 -4.85 17.51 6.55
N ASN A 134 -5.92 18.02 7.15
CA ASN A 134 -5.87 19.07 8.17
C ASN A 134 -5.04 20.27 7.65
N ASP A 135 -4.06 20.73 8.42
CA ASP A 135 -3.19 21.86 8.07
C ASP A 135 -1.91 21.41 7.32
N LEU A 136 -1.73 20.10 7.11
CA LEU A 136 -0.52 19.55 6.51
C LEU A 136 -0.71 19.36 5.00
N ASN A 137 0.07 20.11 4.21
CA ASN A 137 0.02 20.10 2.74
C ASN A 137 1.21 19.34 2.13
N PHE A 138 0.93 18.56 1.10
CA PHE A 138 1.90 17.76 0.36
C PHE A 138 1.45 17.54 -1.09
N SER A 139 2.38 17.20 -1.97
CA SER A 139 2.13 17.04 -3.42
C SER A 139 2.16 15.59 -3.88
N SER A 140 2.44 14.64 -2.98
CA SER A 140 2.62 13.23 -3.32
C SER A 140 2.36 12.31 -2.15
N TRP A 141 1.95 11.07 -2.42
CA TRP A 141 1.64 10.06 -1.40
C TRP A 141 2.27 8.70 -1.74
N ILE A 142 2.52 7.87 -0.73
CA ILE A 142 2.96 6.48 -0.91
C ILE A 142 1.83 5.65 -1.52
N SER A 143 2.13 4.92 -2.60
CA SER A 143 1.23 3.89 -3.13
C SER A 143 1.21 2.66 -2.21
N SER A 144 0.04 2.07 -1.99
CA SER A 144 -0.12 0.87 -1.15
C SER A 144 0.41 -0.45 -1.77
N TYR A 145 1.25 -0.40 -2.80
CA TYR A 145 1.85 -1.60 -3.41
C TYR A 145 2.97 -2.21 -2.56
N ILE A 146 4.01 -1.41 -2.32
CA ILE A 146 5.14 -1.76 -1.46
C ILE A 146 5.63 -0.49 -0.77
N PHE A 147 5.80 -0.56 0.54
CA PHE A 147 6.58 0.42 1.30
C PHE A 147 7.33 -0.25 2.44
N LEU A 148 8.34 0.42 2.97
CA LEU A 148 9.19 -0.09 4.03
C LEU A 148 9.78 1.01 4.89
N GLY A 149 10.18 0.66 6.10
CA GLY A 149 10.95 1.49 7.02
C GLY A 149 11.63 0.62 8.07
N THR A 150 12.47 1.22 8.91
CA THR A 150 12.95 0.54 10.12
C THR A 150 11.79 0.34 11.09
N LYS A 151 11.85 -0.68 11.96
CA LYS A 151 10.84 -0.92 13.00
C LYS A 151 10.58 0.37 13.81
N ASN A 152 11.63 1.07 14.22
CA ASN A 152 11.53 2.35 14.94
C ASN A 152 10.71 3.41 14.17
N SER A 153 10.84 3.47 12.85
CA SER A 153 10.05 4.38 12.02
C SER A 153 8.61 3.91 11.86
N ILE A 154 8.40 2.60 11.71
CA ILE A 154 7.07 2.00 11.53
C ILE A 154 6.24 2.11 12.81
N ASP A 155 6.83 1.89 13.99
CA ASP A 155 6.16 2.01 15.29
C ASP A 155 5.49 3.38 15.49
N LYS A 156 6.01 4.45 14.86
CA LYS A 156 5.45 5.80 14.93
C LYS A 156 4.19 6.01 14.09
N ILE A 157 3.93 5.13 13.13
CA ILE A 157 2.81 5.28 12.16
C ILE A 157 1.74 4.21 12.28
N ILE A 158 2.00 3.10 12.98
CA ILE A 158 0.99 2.11 13.35
C ILE A 158 -0.06 2.75 14.28
N PRO A 159 -1.36 2.42 14.14
CA PRO A 159 -1.94 1.53 13.13
C PRO A 159 -2.01 2.18 11.73
N LEU A 160 -1.90 1.34 10.71
CA LEU A 160 -2.03 1.73 9.31
C LEU A 160 -3.50 1.89 8.91
N ASN A 161 -4.40 1.09 9.49
CA ASN A 161 -5.83 1.30 9.37
C ASN A 161 -6.29 2.46 10.28
N LYS A 162 -6.40 3.65 9.71
CA LYS A 162 -6.80 4.87 10.41
C LYS A 162 -8.27 5.24 10.22
N VAL A 163 -9.02 4.53 9.37
CA VAL A 163 -10.46 4.77 9.20
C VAL A 163 -11.24 4.70 10.53
N PRO A 164 -10.94 3.78 11.48
CA PRO A 164 -11.61 3.77 12.78
C PRO A 164 -11.42 5.03 13.63
N SER A 165 -10.39 5.86 13.36
CA SER A 165 -10.19 7.14 14.04
C SER A 165 -11.00 8.30 13.46
N ILE A 166 -11.73 8.08 12.36
CA ILE A 166 -12.66 9.08 11.81
C ILE A 166 -13.86 9.19 12.75
N SER A 167 -14.18 10.41 13.19
CA SER A 167 -15.31 10.64 14.09
C SER A 167 -16.64 10.17 13.47
N VAL A 168 -17.60 9.79 14.33
CA VAL A 168 -18.92 9.31 13.89
C VAL A 168 -19.62 10.36 13.02
N GLU A 169 -19.50 11.64 13.37
CA GLU A 169 -20.08 12.76 12.63
C GLU A 169 -19.49 12.84 11.22
N ASN A 170 -18.16 12.71 11.11
CA ASN A 170 -17.47 12.72 9.82
C ASN A 170 -17.80 11.48 8.99
N ALA A 171 -17.93 10.30 9.60
CA ALA A 171 -18.33 9.08 8.93
C ALA A 171 -19.73 9.22 8.29
N VAL A 172 -20.70 9.80 9.01
CA VAL A 172 -22.04 10.08 8.49
C VAL A 172 -21.99 11.06 7.30
N ILE A 173 -21.14 12.09 7.35
CA ILE A 173 -20.97 13.04 6.24
C ILE A 173 -20.40 12.32 5.01
N ILE A 174 -19.39 11.47 5.19
CA ILE A 174 -18.75 10.71 4.11
C ILE A 174 -19.78 9.79 3.44
N GLU A 175 -20.54 9.02 4.23
CA GLU A 175 -21.54 8.08 3.72
C GLU A 175 -22.65 8.80 2.92
N LYS A 176 -23.19 9.90 3.46
CA LYS A 176 -24.20 10.71 2.75
C LYS A 176 -23.69 11.23 1.41
N ASN A 177 -22.45 11.73 1.35
CA ASN A 177 -21.88 12.23 0.10
C ASN A 177 -21.59 11.11 -0.89
N LEU A 178 -21.19 9.93 -0.41
CA LEU A 178 -20.90 8.78 -1.25
C LEU A 178 -22.16 8.33 -2.02
N ILE A 179 -23.33 8.33 -1.37
CA ILE A 179 -24.63 8.06 -2.01
C ILE A 179 -24.94 9.07 -3.12
N LEU A 180 -24.52 10.32 -2.96
CA LEU A 180 -24.68 11.40 -3.95
C LEU A 180 -23.61 11.35 -5.07
N GLY A 181 -22.77 10.33 -5.12
CA GLY A 181 -21.72 10.19 -6.13
C GLY A 181 -20.56 11.16 -5.92
N LYS A 182 -20.27 11.52 -4.66
CA LYS A 182 -19.20 12.47 -4.30
C LYS A 182 -18.38 11.97 -3.12
N VAL A 183 -17.09 12.29 -3.10
CA VAL A 183 -16.25 12.14 -1.92
C VAL A 183 -16.14 13.49 -1.21
N ASN A 184 -16.47 13.51 0.08
CA ASN A 184 -16.30 14.68 0.94
C ASN A 184 -15.84 14.23 2.33
N ILE A 185 -14.53 14.23 2.54
CA ILE A 185 -13.88 13.98 3.82
C ILE A 185 -13.55 15.33 4.44
N PRO A 186 -14.14 15.71 5.58
CA PRO A 186 -14.03 17.06 6.13
C PRO A 186 -12.60 17.53 6.40
N THR A 187 -11.71 16.63 6.81
CA THR A 187 -10.30 16.93 7.06
C THR A 187 -9.47 17.07 5.78
N PHE A 188 -10.02 16.73 4.62
CA PHE A 188 -9.29 16.76 3.36
C PHE A 188 -9.57 18.07 2.61
N THR A 189 -8.52 18.63 2.00
CA THR A 189 -8.67 19.79 1.11
C THR A 189 -9.66 19.54 -0.03
N LYS A 190 -10.24 20.62 -0.58
CA LYS A 190 -11.15 20.55 -1.74
C LYS A 190 -10.50 19.85 -2.95
N THR A 191 -9.21 20.12 -3.18
CA THR A 191 -8.43 19.49 -4.25
C THR A 191 -8.38 17.98 -4.10
N LEU A 192 -8.05 17.48 -2.91
CA LEU A 192 -8.01 16.04 -2.64
C LEU A 192 -9.39 15.40 -2.78
N ASN A 193 -10.43 15.99 -2.19
CA ASN A 193 -11.80 15.49 -2.31
C ASN A 193 -12.28 15.44 -3.77
N SER A 194 -11.90 16.43 -4.58
CA SER A 194 -12.24 16.47 -6.01
C SER A 194 -11.51 15.38 -6.79
N HIS A 195 -10.22 15.18 -6.51
CA HIS A 195 -9.44 14.08 -7.08
C HIS A 195 -10.07 12.71 -6.75
N LEU A 196 -10.40 12.47 -5.48
CA LEU A 196 -11.02 11.22 -5.04
C LEU A 196 -12.40 11.00 -5.65
N THR A 197 -13.21 12.07 -5.77
CA THR A 197 -14.51 12.01 -6.44
C THR A 197 -14.36 11.58 -7.89
N ASN A 198 -13.47 12.23 -8.64
CA ASN A 198 -13.25 11.93 -10.06
C ASN A 198 -12.69 10.51 -10.26
N TRP A 199 -11.88 10.04 -9.32
CA TRP A 199 -11.29 8.71 -9.38
C TRP A 199 -12.32 7.60 -9.06
N LEU A 200 -13.16 7.81 -8.05
CA LEU A 200 -14.15 6.81 -7.60
C LEU A 200 -15.42 6.81 -8.46
N PHE A 201 -15.79 7.96 -9.03
CA PHE A 201 -16.94 8.15 -9.92
C PHE A 201 -16.50 8.70 -11.29
N PRO A 202 -15.71 7.94 -12.06
CA PRO A 202 -15.13 8.42 -13.31
C PRO A 202 -16.18 8.59 -14.40
N LYS A 203 -16.28 9.82 -14.95
CA LYS A 203 -17.15 10.13 -16.10
C LYS A 203 -16.55 9.67 -17.42
N ASP A 204 -15.22 9.82 -17.59
CA ASP A 204 -14.52 9.57 -18.85
C ASP A 204 -13.73 8.25 -18.87
N GLY A 205 -14.09 7.30 -18.00
CA GLY A 205 -13.38 6.01 -17.86
C GLY A 205 -11.99 6.08 -17.23
N LYS A 206 -11.51 7.28 -16.85
CA LYS A 206 -10.26 7.48 -16.12
C LYS A 206 -10.52 7.46 -14.61
N GLY A 207 -10.36 6.31 -13.99
CA GLY A 207 -10.56 6.12 -12.55
C GLY A 207 -10.50 4.65 -12.14
N TRP A 208 -11.20 4.28 -11.08
CA TRP A 208 -11.27 2.88 -10.66
C TRP A 208 -11.93 2.00 -11.73
N TYR A 209 -11.22 0.96 -12.16
CA TYR A 209 -11.65 0.09 -13.27
C TYR A 209 -12.97 -0.66 -13.00
N ARG A 210 -13.39 -0.79 -11.73
CA ARG A 210 -14.68 -1.38 -11.34
C ARG A 210 -15.69 -0.34 -10.87
N ALA A 211 -15.50 0.94 -11.14
CA ALA A 211 -16.44 1.96 -10.67
C ALA A 211 -17.86 1.83 -11.26
N ARG A 212 -18.03 1.08 -12.36
CA ARG A 212 -19.33 0.83 -12.98
C ARG A 212 -19.99 -0.38 -12.30
N ASP A 213 -21.24 -0.20 -11.89
CA ASP A 213 -22.13 -1.25 -11.34
C ASP A 213 -21.61 -1.94 -10.07
N VAL A 214 -21.04 -1.16 -9.14
CA VAL A 214 -20.60 -1.64 -7.82
C VAL A 214 -21.62 -1.34 -6.72
N THR A 215 -21.69 -2.23 -5.74
CA THR A 215 -22.50 -2.03 -4.54
C THR A 215 -21.97 -0.85 -3.73
N GLN A 216 -22.85 -0.21 -2.96
CA GLN A 216 -22.44 0.85 -2.02
C GLN A 216 -21.40 0.37 -1.01
N SER A 217 -21.52 -0.88 -0.53
CA SER A 217 -20.53 -1.49 0.35
C SER A 217 -19.15 -1.62 -0.29
N ALA A 218 -19.08 -2.00 -1.57
CA ALA A 218 -17.82 -2.09 -2.30
C ALA A 218 -17.19 -0.71 -2.56
N LEU A 219 -18.02 0.31 -2.85
CA LEU A 219 -17.58 1.70 -2.95
C LEU A 219 -17.01 2.21 -1.64
N HIS A 220 -17.72 2.00 -0.53
CA HIS A 220 -17.30 2.41 0.80
C HIS A 220 -15.99 1.72 1.21
N PHE A 221 -15.90 0.40 0.98
CA PHE A 221 -14.68 -0.36 1.20
C PHE A 221 -13.50 0.21 0.39
N LYS A 222 -13.73 0.52 -0.90
CA LYS A 222 -12.66 1.06 -1.74
C LYS A 222 -12.25 2.47 -1.33
N LEU A 223 -13.20 3.31 -0.93
CA LEU A 223 -12.93 4.63 -0.39
C LEU A 223 -12.07 4.52 0.88
N ASN A 224 -12.41 3.63 1.80
CA ASN A 224 -11.65 3.40 3.03
C ASN A 224 -10.19 3.02 2.76
N ALA A 225 -9.94 2.13 1.79
CA ALA A 225 -8.58 1.78 1.40
C ALA A 225 -7.79 3.00 0.88
N ILE A 226 -8.42 3.88 0.10
CA ILE A 226 -7.74 5.07 -0.44
C ILE A 226 -7.53 6.14 0.64
N ILE A 227 -8.47 6.27 1.57
CA ILE A 227 -8.31 7.13 2.75
C ILE A 227 -7.09 6.69 3.55
N ASN A 228 -6.99 5.39 3.87
CA ASN A 228 -5.83 4.84 4.57
C ASN A 228 -4.52 5.08 3.80
N GLU A 229 -4.52 4.96 2.48
CA GLU A 229 -3.35 5.27 1.66
C GLU A 229 -2.90 6.73 1.79
N LYS A 230 -3.84 7.69 1.86
CA LYS A 230 -3.50 9.11 2.07
C LYS A 230 -3.09 9.39 3.51
N LEU A 231 -3.78 8.77 4.48
CA LEU A 231 -3.46 8.88 5.90
C LEU A 231 -2.11 8.28 6.26
N LEU A 232 -1.65 7.24 5.55
CA LEU A 232 -0.29 6.71 5.68
C LEU A 232 0.75 7.80 5.46
N THR A 233 0.63 8.55 4.35
CA THR A 233 1.55 9.64 4.04
C THR A 233 1.44 10.77 5.05
N PHE A 234 0.21 11.14 5.41
CA PHE A 234 -0.02 12.16 6.45
C PHE A 234 0.68 11.77 7.76
N SER A 235 0.51 10.53 8.26
CA SER A 235 1.12 10.09 9.51
C SER A 235 2.64 10.08 9.49
N ILE A 236 3.26 9.79 8.34
CA ILE A 236 4.72 9.88 8.19
C ILE A 236 5.17 11.33 8.39
N LEU A 237 4.53 12.26 7.69
CA LEU A 237 4.89 13.67 7.72
C LEU A 237 4.55 14.35 9.06
N ASP A 238 3.41 14.00 9.66
CA ASP A 238 2.95 14.50 10.96
C ASP A 238 3.89 14.07 12.11
N ASN A 239 4.56 12.92 11.97
CA ASN A 239 5.62 12.47 12.87
C ASN A 239 7.01 13.04 12.53
N ASN A 240 7.09 14.07 11.69
CA ASN A 240 8.34 14.70 11.23
C ASN A 240 9.34 13.71 10.59
N MET A 241 8.83 12.63 9.97
CA MET A 241 9.68 11.66 9.26
C MET A 241 9.80 12.01 7.77
N MET A 242 10.90 11.58 7.18
CA MET A 242 11.15 11.74 5.75
C MET A 242 10.33 10.74 4.94
N LEU A 243 9.73 11.25 3.87
CA LEU A 243 9.10 10.44 2.84
C LEU A 243 10.04 10.27 1.65
N ALA A 244 10.55 9.05 1.43
CA ALA A 244 11.51 8.76 0.37
C ALA A 244 10.90 7.99 -0.79
N ASN A 245 11.14 8.46 -2.02
CA ASN A 245 10.75 7.76 -3.22
C ASN A 245 11.78 6.69 -3.59
N ILE A 246 11.33 5.46 -3.82
CA ILE A 246 12.18 4.36 -4.34
C ILE A 246 12.73 4.72 -5.73
N TYR A 247 11.97 5.48 -6.52
CA TYR A 247 12.38 5.98 -7.82
C TYR A 247 12.95 7.41 -7.71
N ASN A 248 13.97 7.63 -6.87
CA ASN A 248 14.49 8.99 -6.59
C ASN A 248 15.28 9.62 -7.76
N SER A 249 16.08 8.83 -8.48
CA SER A 249 16.95 9.34 -9.55
C SER A 249 16.14 9.77 -10.77
N LYS A 250 16.70 10.69 -11.58
CA LYS A 250 16.05 11.14 -12.83
C LYS A 250 15.75 9.96 -13.77
N ILE A 251 16.72 9.03 -13.89
CA ILE A 251 16.58 7.82 -14.71
C ILE A 251 15.46 6.93 -14.16
N SER A 252 15.44 6.69 -12.85
CA SER A 252 14.41 5.86 -12.20
C SER A 252 13.01 6.46 -12.35
N ARG A 253 12.87 7.78 -12.29
CA ARG A 253 11.59 8.48 -12.54
C ARG A 253 11.12 8.34 -13.98
N ILE A 254 12.02 8.50 -14.96
CA ILE A 254 11.70 8.30 -16.38
C ILE A 254 11.27 6.85 -16.62
N TYR A 255 12.04 5.90 -16.08
CA TYR A 255 11.72 4.48 -16.13
C TYR A 255 10.31 4.19 -15.55
N ASN A 256 10.01 4.71 -14.35
CA ASN A 256 8.71 4.50 -13.71
C ASN A 256 7.56 5.08 -14.56
N SER A 257 7.74 6.28 -15.11
CA SER A 257 6.75 6.88 -15.99
C SER A 257 6.53 6.06 -17.27
N ALA A 258 7.61 5.61 -17.91
CA ALA A 258 7.56 4.85 -19.15
C ALA A 258 6.90 3.48 -18.94
N ARG A 259 7.29 2.73 -17.90
CA ARG A 259 6.71 1.41 -17.62
C ARG A 259 5.21 1.51 -17.31
N ASN A 260 4.78 2.54 -16.58
CA ASN A 260 3.38 2.71 -16.21
C ASN A 260 2.52 3.02 -17.44
N LYS A 261 3.01 3.90 -18.33
CA LYS A 261 2.36 4.16 -19.62
C LYS A 261 2.29 2.90 -20.49
N LEU A 262 3.40 2.15 -20.59
CA LEU A 262 3.46 0.93 -21.37
C LEU A 262 2.48 -0.13 -20.83
N TYR A 263 2.43 -0.32 -19.51
CA TYR A 263 1.49 -1.26 -18.88
C TYR A 263 0.04 -0.91 -19.21
N LEU A 264 -0.34 0.37 -19.10
CA LEU A 264 -1.68 0.82 -19.45
C LEU A 264 -2.01 0.58 -20.93
N VAL A 265 -1.07 0.86 -21.84
CA VAL A 265 -1.23 0.59 -23.27
C VAL A 265 -1.40 -0.91 -23.53
N CYS A 266 -0.53 -1.75 -22.95
CA CYS A 266 -0.63 -3.21 -23.11
C CYS A 266 -1.96 -3.75 -22.57
N LYS A 267 -2.42 -3.24 -21.43
CA LYS A 267 -3.70 -3.63 -20.81
C LYS A 267 -4.89 -3.21 -21.66
N GLN A 268 -4.90 -1.99 -22.19
CA GLN A 268 -5.97 -1.49 -23.08
C GLN A 268 -6.06 -2.29 -24.39
N ASN A 269 -4.93 -2.81 -24.87
CA ASN A 269 -4.86 -3.63 -26.08
C ASN A 269 -4.95 -5.15 -25.81
N ASN A 270 -5.32 -5.57 -24.59
CA ASN A 270 -5.43 -6.98 -24.19
C ASN A 270 -4.17 -7.83 -24.40
N LEU A 271 -2.98 -7.20 -24.41
CA LEU A 271 -1.69 -7.89 -24.55
C LEU A 271 -1.25 -8.56 -23.24
N ILE A 272 -1.83 -8.12 -22.12
CA ILE A 272 -1.58 -8.63 -20.78
C ILE A 272 -2.93 -8.73 -20.04
N ARG A 273 -3.04 -9.69 -19.13
CA ARG A 273 -4.21 -9.90 -18.27
C ARG A 273 -4.08 -9.15 -16.95
#